data_AF-A0A369JKK0-F1
#
_entry.id   AF-A0A369JKK0-F1
#
_cell.length_a   1.000
_cell.length_b   1.000
_cell.length_c   1.000
_cell.angle_alpha   90.00
_cell.angle_beta   90.00
_cell.angle_gamma   90.00
#
_symmetry.space_group_name_H-M   'P 1'
#
loop_
_entity.id
_entity.type
_entity.pdbx_description
1 polymer ?
#
loop_
_entity_poly.entity_id
_entity_poly.type
_entity_poly.pdbx_seq_one_letter_code
_entity_poly.pdbx_strand_id
1 'polypeptide(L)'
;MSSLAHNMQNLTAVSHLILTGMPQASGSLQLDESNTPAPRKTKRQKSPRVPMPLEVPNLRTPGRKLYYGFDVDRAWLVQYAETYWDDYMGTEVDEVEDDAKISSAVYMLETQTGVANIDYGIGLPNDTSTANGTALDENGFVPLITVCSSRRGSYFRRPTQAQFNRLQAILGPGRRAHWWIDAEPDY
;
A
#
# COMPACT_ATOMS: atom_id res chain seq x y z
N MET A 1 35.16 26.64 -30.56
CA MET A 1 35.05 27.68 -29.52
C MET A 1 34.33 27.05 -28.34
N SER A 2 35.03 26.98 -27.19
CA SER A 2 34.59 26.63 -25.82
C SER A 2 33.75 25.35 -25.64
N SER A 3 34.33 24.23 -25.19
CA SER A 3 34.80 23.94 -23.82
C SER A 3 33.70 24.07 -22.76
N LEU A 4 33.20 22.94 -22.29
CA LEU A 4 32.73 22.76 -20.91
C LEU A 4 32.93 21.29 -20.52
N ALA A 5 33.96 21.10 -19.72
CA ALA A 5 34.36 19.86 -19.09
C ALA A 5 34.08 19.94 -17.57
N HIS A 6 34.06 18.76 -16.93
CA HIS A 6 34.03 18.53 -15.47
C HIS A 6 32.64 18.78 -14.83
N ASN A 7 32.14 17.96 -13.90
CA ASN A 7 32.79 17.56 -12.65
C ASN A 7 31.90 16.61 -11.81
N MET A 8 32.52 16.01 -10.78
CA MET A 8 31.97 15.30 -9.60
C MET A 8 31.72 13.80 -9.77
N GLN A 9 32.68 12.91 -9.52
CA GLN A 9 33.47 12.59 -8.30
C GLN A 9 32.69 11.86 -7.19
N ASN A 10 33.16 10.61 -6.97
CA ASN A 10 33.41 9.92 -5.70
C ASN A 10 32.29 9.82 -4.66
N LEU A 11 31.79 8.59 -4.47
CA LEU A 11 31.40 8.13 -3.14
C LEU A 11 32.25 6.92 -2.75
N THR A 12 33.07 7.19 -1.75
CA THR A 12 34.06 6.33 -1.11
C THR A 12 33.36 5.32 -0.22
N ALA A 13 33.75 4.05 -0.34
CA ALA A 13 33.43 2.98 0.58
C ALA A 13 34.03 3.26 1.98
N VAL A 14 33.25 3.05 3.03
CA VAL A 14 33.76 2.96 4.41
C VAL A 14 33.34 1.63 4.98
N SER A 15 34.30 0.71 4.99
CA SER A 15 34.31 -0.47 5.84
C SER A 15 34.39 -0.05 7.30
N HIS A 16 33.61 -0.68 8.18
CA HIS A 16 34.11 -1.01 9.53
C HIS A 16 33.42 -2.27 10.07
N LEU A 17 34.21 -3.35 10.09
CA LEU A 17 34.03 -4.50 10.96
C LEU A 17 33.99 -4.04 12.43
N ILE A 18 32.99 -4.51 13.19
CA ILE A 18 33.15 -4.74 14.63
C ILE A 18 32.64 -6.15 14.92
N LEU A 19 33.61 -7.04 15.18
CA LEU A 19 33.45 -8.40 15.63
C LEU A 19 33.75 -8.42 17.15
N THR A 20 32.72 -8.52 17.98
CA THR A 20 32.82 -8.81 19.43
C THR A 20 31.57 -9.61 19.79
N GLY A 21 31.63 -10.92 19.98
CA GLY A 21 32.19 -11.55 21.17
C GLY A 21 31.08 -11.76 22.20
N MET A 22 30.28 -12.83 22.07
CA MET A 22 29.28 -13.21 23.07
C MET A 22 29.75 -14.43 23.88
N PRO A 23 29.75 -14.36 25.23
CA PRO A 23 30.03 -15.50 26.08
C PRO A 23 28.83 -16.45 26.18
N GLN A 24 29.11 -17.76 26.05
CA GLN A 24 28.22 -18.85 26.46
C GLN A 24 28.02 -18.80 27.98
N ALA A 25 26.77 -18.63 28.42
CA ALA A 25 26.36 -18.91 29.78
C ALA A 25 25.46 -20.16 29.78
N SER A 26 26.07 -21.29 30.12
CA SER A 26 25.36 -22.51 30.51
C SER A 26 24.76 -22.30 31.90
N GLY A 27 23.43 -22.24 31.97
CA GLY A 27 22.69 -22.18 33.22
C GLY A 27 21.45 -23.06 33.14
N SER A 28 21.61 -24.33 33.51
CA SER A 28 20.49 -25.20 33.90
C SER A 28 19.86 -24.65 35.18
N LEU A 29 18.59 -24.26 35.13
CA LEU A 29 17.76 -24.13 36.32
C LEU A 29 16.42 -24.85 36.10
N GLN A 30 16.12 -25.65 37.13
CA GLN A 30 15.03 -26.59 37.23
C GLN A 30 13.66 -25.92 37.28
N LEU A 31 12.70 -26.68 36.77
CA LEU A 31 11.25 -26.48 36.81
C LEU A 31 10.74 -26.22 38.24
N ASP A 32 9.90 -25.20 38.39
CA ASP A 32 8.86 -25.18 39.42
C ASP A 32 7.52 -24.87 38.74
N GLU A 33 6.75 -25.93 38.54
CA GLU A 33 5.50 -25.98 37.79
C GLU A 33 4.36 -25.46 38.69
N SER A 34 4.35 -24.15 38.93
CA SER A 34 3.27 -23.47 39.66
C SER A 34 2.07 -23.26 38.75
N ASN A 35 1.03 -24.05 39.03
CA ASN A 35 -0.28 -24.08 38.38
C ASN A 35 -1.01 -22.72 38.54
N THR A 36 -0.62 -21.74 37.73
CA THR A 36 -1.20 -20.39 37.72
C THR A 36 -2.50 -20.42 36.91
N PRO A 37 -3.66 -20.09 37.50
CA PRO A 37 -4.93 -20.05 36.78
C PRO A 37 -4.82 -19.07 35.61
N ALA A 38 -5.00 -19.61 34.39
CA ALA A 38 -4.85 -18.86 33.16
C ALA A 38 -5.66 -17.55 33.21
N PRO A 39 -5.04 -16.40 32.88
CA PRO A 39 -5.73 -15.11 32.91
C PRO A 39 -6.95 -15.17 31.98
N ARG A 40 -8.14 -15.00 32.56
CA ARG A 40 -9.40 -14.91 31.82
C ARG A 40 -9.27 -13.77 30.82
N LYS A 41 -9.20 -14.12 29.52
CA LYS A 41 -9.15 -13.19 28.39
C LYS A 41 -10.39 -12.30 28.43
N THR A 42 -10.31 -11.16 29.10
CA THR A 42 -11.33 -10.09 29.02
C THR A 42 -11.37 -9.63 27.57
N LYS A 43 -12.46 -9.93 26.87
CA LYS A 43 -12.69 -9.49 25.49
C LYS A 43 -12.58 -7.97 25.46
N ARG A 44 -11.47 -7.44 24.94
CA ARG A 44 -11.31 -5.99 24.70
C ARG A 44 -12.48 -5.55 23.82
N GLN A 45 -13.33 -4.70 24.37
CA GLN A 45 -14.43 -4.08 23.64
C GLN A 45 -13.81 -3.20 22.55
N LYS A 46 -13.91 -3.62 21.29
CA LYS A 46 -13.41 -2.82 20.16
C LYS A 46 -14.29 -1.57 20.07
N SER A 47 -13.68 -0.40 20.21
CA SER A 47 -14.38 0.87 20.00
C SER A 47 -15.05 0.87 18.62
N PRO A 48 -16.26 1.45 18.48
CA PRO A 48 -16.95 1.52 17.20
C PRO A 48 -16.07 2.14 16.12
N ARG A 49 -15.90 1.47 14.99
CA ARG A 49 -15.16 1.99 13.83
C ARG A 49 -16.03 3.07 13.17
N VAL A 50 -15.53 4.30 13.10
CA VAL A 50 -16.20 5.43 12.41
C VAL A 50 -15.58 5.61 11.02
N PRO A 51 -16.30 5.30 9.92
CA PRO A 51 -15.80 5.52 8.57
C PRO A 51 -15.57 7.00 8.29
N MET A 52 -14.58 7.32 7.45
CA MET A 52 -14.28 8.70 7.07
C MET A 52 -15.48 9.37 6.37
N PRO A 53 -15.68 10.69 6.53
CA PRO A 53 -16.68 11.40 5.74
C PRO A 53 -16.26 11.39 4.26
N LEU A 54 -17.17 11.03 3.37
CA LEU A 54 -16.90 10.98 1.93
C LEU A 54 -18.21 11.14 1.17
N GLU A 55 -18.37 12.20 0.40
CA GLU A 55 -19.57 12.39 -0.43
C GLU A 55 -19.40 11.68 -1.78
N VAL A 56 -20.46 11.01 -2.24
CA VAL A 56 -20.49 10.38 -3.57
C VAL A 56 -21.03 11.42 -4.56
N PRO A 57 -20.29 11.75 -5.63
CA PRO A 57 -20.74 12.74 -6.60
C PRO A 57 -21.92 12.19 -7.41
N ASN A 58 -22.86 13.08 -7.74
CA ASN A 58 -24.01 12.74 -8.59
C ASN A 58 -23.61 12.79 -10.07
N LEU A 59 -22.83 11.81 -10.51
CA LEU A 59 -22.43 11.65 -11.90
C LEU A 59 -23.40 10.70 -12.61
N ARG A 60 -23.90 11.10 -13.78
CA ARG A 60 -24.72 10.22 -14.63
C ARG A 60 -23.80 9.29 -15.40
N THR A 61 -23.51 8.12 -14.83
CA THR A 61 -22.71 7.05 -15.45
C THR A 61 -23.52 5.76 -15.51
N PRO A 62 -24.47 5.63 -16.46
CA PRO A 62 -25.30 4.43 -16.58
C PRO A 62 -24.45 3.16 -16.69
N GLY A 63 -24.74 2.16 -15.84
CA GLY A 63 -24.03 0.87 -15.86
C GLY A 63 -22.59 0.90 -15.34
N ARG A 64 -22.13 1.99 -14.72
CA ARG A 64 -20.77 2.10 -14.17
C ARG A 64 -20.80 2.55 -12.72
N LYS A 65 -20.04 1.85 -11.88
CA LYS A 65 -19.72 2.31 -10.52
C LYS A 65 -18.61 3.37 -10.55
N LEU A 66 -18.45 4.04 -9.42
CA LEU A 66 -17.33 4.95 -9.19
C LEU A 66 -16.38 4.31 -8.18
N TYR A 67 -15.08 4.44 -8.40
CA TYR A 67 -14.05 4.10 -7.41
C TYR A 67 -13.55 5.36 -6.73
N TYR A 68 -13.46 5.36 -5.42
CA TYR A 68 -12.70 6.38 -4.69
C TYR A 68 -11.30 5.82 -4.45
N GLY A 69 -10.28 6.50 -4.98
CA GLY A 69 -8.92 5.97 -4.96
C GLY A 69 -7.88 6.93 -5.51
N PHE A 70 -6.65 6.46 -5.55
CA PHE A 70 -5.49 7.17 -6.06
C PHE A 70 -5.13 6.61 -7.43
N ASP A 71 -4.77 7.49 -8.36
CA ASP A 71 -4.04 7.09 -9.54
C ASP A 71 -2.61 6.69 -9.16
N VAL A 72 -2.13 5.62 -9.76
CA VAL A 72 -0.84 5.00 -9.44
C VAL A 72 -0.19 4.49 -10.71
N ASP A 73 1.13 4.60 -10.79
CA ASP A 73 1.86 4.00 -11.90
C ASP A 73 2.13 2.53 -11.59
N ARG A 74 1.90 1.65 -12.57
CA ARG A 74 2.16 0.21 -12.42
C ARG A 74 3.59 -0.08 -11.95
N ALA A 75 4.56 0.64 -12.53
CA ALA A 75 5.97 0.55 -12.15
C ALA A 75 6.22 0.94 -10.68
N TRP A 76 5.46 1.89 -10.13
CA TRP A 76 5.57 2.26 -8.72
C TRP A 76 5.13 1.10 -7.80
N LEU A 77 4.06 0.39 -8.16
CA LEU A 77 3.59 -0.78 -7.37
C LEU A 77 4.59 -1.93 -7.41
N VAL A 78 5.15 -2.22 -8.59
CA VAL A 78 6.21 -3.23 -8.75
C VAL A 78 7.41 -2.87 -7.87
N GLN A 79 7.90 -1.64 -7.97
CA GLN A 79 9.03 -1.17 -7.16
C GLN A 79 8.71 -1.20 -5.66
N TYR A 80 7.49 -0.85 -5.27
CA TYR A 80 7.05 -0.91 -3.88
C TYR A 80 7.06 -2.36 -3.37
N ALA A 81 6.53 -3.31 -4.14
CA ALA A 81 6.57 -4.73 -3.78
C ALA A 81 8.00 -5.23 -3.61
N GLU A 82 8.89 -4.92 -4.55
CA GLU A 82 10.31 -5.31 -4.49
C GLU A 82 11.01 -4.74 -3.25
N THR A 83 10.73 -3.48 -2.92
CA THR A 83 11.33 -2.79 -1.77
C THR A 83 10.97 -3.44 -0.43
N TYR A 84 9.74 -3.95 -0.30
CA TYR A 84 9.23 -4.52 0.96
C TYR A 84 9.04 -6.03 0.89
N TRP A 85 9.60 -6.70 -0.12
CA TRP A 85 9.29 -8.10 -0.37
C TRP A 85 9.71 -9.00 0.80
N ASP A 86 10.96 -8.87 1.24
CA ASP A 86 11.56 -9.69 2.29
C ASP A 86 10.81 -9.56 3.63
N ASP A 87 10.30 -8.37 3.94
CA ASP A 87 9.58 -8.09 5.19
C ASP A 87 8.23 -8.82 5.28
N TYR A 88 7.63 -9.20 4.14
CA TYR A 88 6.27 -9.76 4.08
C TYR A 88 6.21 -11.19 3.56
N MET A 89 7.04 -11.53 2.58
CA MET A 89 6.94 -12.80 1.84
C MET A 89 8.03 -13.79 2.25
N GLY A 90 9.24 -13.31 2.59
CA GLY A 90 10.36 -14.16 2.99
C GLY A 90 10.86 -15.12 1.90
N THR A 91 10.62 -14.79 0.62
CA THR A 91 11.08 -15.54 -0.55
C THR A 91 11.82 -14.64 -1.52
N GLU A 92 12.51 -15.20 -2.50
CA GLU A 92 13.17 -14.41 -3.55
C GLU A 92 12.14 -13.72 -4.48
N VAL A 93 12.39 -12.46 -4.84
CA VAL A 93 11.47 -11.60 -5.61
C VAL A 93 11.75 -11.59 -7.12
N ASP A 94 12.98 -11.94 -7.52
CA ASP A 94 13.49 -11.74 -8.87
C ASP A 94 12.74 -12.56 -9.94
N GLU A 95 12.20 -13.73 -9.56
CA GLU A 95 11.48 -14.62 -10.47
C GLU A 95 9.96 -14.37 -10.50
N VAL A 96 9.46 -13.39 -9.73
CA VAL A 96 8.03 -13.12 -9.62
C VAL A 96 7.55 -12.19 -10.74
N GLU A 97 6.50 -12.60 -11.44
CA GLU A 97 5.85 -11.76 -12.46
C GLU A 97 5.28 -10.46 -11.88
N ASP A 98 5.29 -9.38 -12.66
CA ASP A 98 4.83 -8.06 -12.22
C ASP A 98 3.39 -8.05 -11.67
N ASP A 99 2.47 -8.85 -12.24
CA ASP A 99 1.08 -8.90 -11.76
C ASP A 99 0.98 -9.52 -10.35
N ALA A 100 1.83 -10.51 -10.08
CA ALA A 100 1.98 -11.07 -8.74
C ALA A 100 2.63 -10.05 -7.80
N LYS A 101 3.62 -9.27 -8.26
CA LYS A 101 4.19 -8.16 -7.49
C LYS A 101 3.16 -7.09 -7.16
N ILE A 102 2.30 -6.71 -8.11
CA ILE A 102 1.21 -5.73 -7.90
C ILE A 102 0.22 -6.25 -6.85
N SER A 103 -0.19 -7.51 -6.97
CA SER A 103 -1.08 -8.15 -6.00
C SER A 103 -0.45 -8.16 -4.59
N SER A 104 0.84 -8.44 -4.50
CA SER A 104 1.60 -8.37 -3.26
C SER A 104 1.70 -6.95 -2.70
N ALA A 105 1.93 -5.94 -3.55
CA ALA A 105 1.94 -4.53 -3.14
C ALA A 105 0.60 -4.13 -2.51
N VAL A 106 -0.53 -4.50 -3.13
CA VAL A 106 -1.86 -4.25 -2.58
C VAL A 106 -2.00 -4.89 -1.19
N TYR A 107 -1.62 -6.17 -1.04
CA TYR A 107 -1.64 -6.85 0.25
C TYR A 107 -0.77 -6.18 1.32
N MET A 108 0.44 -5.74 0.95
CA MET A 108 1.34 -5.00 1.83
C MET A 108 0.71 -3.67 2.27
N LEU A 109 0.11 -2.92 1.34
CA LEU A 109 -0.61 -1.68 1.64
C LEU A 109 -1.78 -1.91 2.60
N GLU A 110 -2.56 -2.98 2.41
CA GLU A 110 -3.65 -3.33 3.34
C GLU A 110 -3.11 -3.58 4.75
N THR A 111 -2.01 -4.34 4.85
CA THR A 111 -1.38 -4.70 6.12
C THR A 111 -0.80 -3.49 6.84
N GLN A 112 -0.07 -2.62 6.14
CA GLN A 112 0.56 -1.43 6.72
C GLN A 112 -0.45 -0.37 7.13
N THR A 113 -1.50 -0.18 6.33
CA THR A 113 -2.47 0.91 6.56
C THR A 113 -3.64 0.47 7.43
N GLY A 114 -3.96 -0.82 7.42
CA GLY A 114 -5.17 -1.40 8.01
C GLY A 114 -6.43 -1.11 7.20
N VAL A 115 -6.33 -0.59 5.98
CA VAL A 115 -7.46 -0.45 5.06
C VAL A 115 -7.75 -1.83 4.47
N ALA A 116 -8.89 -2.44 4.82
CA ALA A 116 -9.19 -3.84 4.51
C ALA A 116 -9.94 -4.07 3.18
N ASN A 117 -10.05 -3.06 2.33
CA ASN A 117 -10.69 -3.19 1.02
C ASN A 117 -9.92 -2.35 0.01
N ILE A 118 -8.59 -2.43 0.07
CA ILE A 118 -7.77 -1.87 -1.01
C ILE A 118 -7.86 -2.85 -2.17
N ASP A 119 -8.02 -2.32 -3.38
CA ASP A 119 -8.02 -3.14 -4.58
C ASP A 119 -7.27 -2.44 -5.71
N TYR A 120 -6.69 -3.21 -6.62
CA TYR A 120 -6.12 -2.69 -7.85
C TYR A 120 -7.23 -2.60 -8.90
N GLY A 121 -7.50 -1.38 -9.37
CA GLY A 121 -8.56 -1.13 -10.34
C GLY A 121 -8.07 -0.33 -11.53
N ILE A 122 -8.96 -0.13 -12.49
CA ILE A 122 -8.72 0.71 -13.66
C ILE A 122 -9.84 1.74 -13.80
N GLY A 123 -9.48 2.96 -14.16
CA GLY A 123 -10.40 4.08 -14.32
C GLY A 123 -10.30 4.72 -15.70
N LEU A 124 -11.37 5.39 -16.12
CA LEU A 124 -11.31 6.26 -17.28
C LEU A 124 -10.39 7.47 -17.01
N PRO A 125 -9.54 7.87 -17.97
CA PRO A 125 -8.72 9.08 -17.86
C PRO A 125 -9.56 10.34 -17.61
N ASN A 126 -9.02 11.25 -16.82
CA ASN A 126 -9.60 12.56 -16.52
C ASN A 126 -8.51 13.63 -16.30
N ASP A 127 -8.93 14.87 -16.07
CA ASP A 127 -8.01 16.00 -15.83
C ASP A 127 -7.03 15.76 -14.67
N THR A 128 -7.42 14.99 -13.65
CA THR A 128 -6.55 14.62 -12.52
C THR A 128 -5.39 13.74 -12.99
N SER A 129 -5.67 12.65 -13.71
CA SER A 129 -4.61 11.77 -14.23
C SER A 129 -3.65 12.52 -15.16
N THR A 130 -4.17 13.45 -15.97
CA THR A 130 -3.33 14.31 -16.83
C THR A 130 -2.47 15.26 -16.01
N ALA A 131 -3.03 15.91 -14.99
CA ALA A 131 -2.28 16.84 -14.13
C ALA A 131 -1.18 16.14 -13.32
N ASN A 132 -1.41 14.88 -12.93
CA ASN A 132 -0.42 14.06 -12.22
C ASN A 132 0.61 13.42 -13.15
N GLY A 133 0.39 13.44 -14.46
CA GLY A 133 1.24 12.76 -15.44
C GLY A 133 1.23 11.24 -15.30
N THR A 134 0.13 10.67 -14.80
CA THR A 134 0.02 9.22 -14.57
C THR A 134 0.05 8.47 -15.90
N ALA A 135 0.88 7.42 -15.97
CA ALA A 135 0.97 6.58 -17.14
C ALA A 135 -0.32 5.77 -17.33
N LEU A 136 -0.87 5.79 -18.55
CA LEU A 136 -1.98 4.93 -18.92
C LEU A 136 -1.47 3.51 -19.17
N ASP A 137 -2.33 2.51 -18.96
CA ASP A 137 -2.06 1.14 -19.35
C ASP A 137 -2.11 0.96 -20.88
N GLU A 138 -1.86 -0.27 -21.35
CA GLU A 138 -1.88 -0.62 -22.78
C GLU A 138 -3.25 -0.40 -23.44
N ASN A 139 -4.34 -0.33 -22.67
CA ASN A 139 -5.70 -0.11 -23.12
C ASN A 139 -6.13 1.36 -23.02
N GLY A 140 -5.24 2.25 -22.54
CA GLY A 140 -5.53 3.66 -22.35
C GLY A 140 -6.32 3.99 -21.08
N PHE A 141 -6.31 3.11 -20.08
CA PHE A 141 -6.93 3.34 -18.77
C PHE A 141 -5.93 3.78 -17.71
N VAL A 142 -6.43 4.42 -16.66
CA VAL A 142 -5.62 4.88 -15.52
C VAL A 142 -5.57 3.76 -14.48
N PRO A 143 -4.40 3.24 -14.10
CA PRO A 143 -4.30 2.29 -12.99
C PRO A 143 -4.58 2.97 -11.65
N LEU A 144 -5.33 2.30 -10.79
CA LEU A 144 -5.82 2.84 -9.53
C LEU A 144 -5.49 1.94 -8.33
N ILE A 145 -5.14 2.55 -7.21
CA ILE A 145 -5.36 1.96 -5.88
C ILE A 145 -6.72 2.44 -5.38
N THR A 146 -7.71 1.56 -5.44
CA THR A 146 -9.08 1.84 -4.99
C THR A 146 -9.22 1.57 -3.50
N VAL A 147 -10.00 2.41 -2.83
CA VAL A 147 -10.21 2.38 -1.38
C VAL A 147 -11.65 1.97 -1.03
N CYS A 148 -12.59 2.40 -1.86
CA CYS A 148 -13.97 1.95 -1.85
C CYS A 148 -14.63 2.30 -3.18
N SER A 149 -15.86 1.81 -3.40
CA SER A 149 -16.69 2.21 -4.54
C SER A 149 -17.98 2.88 -4.09
N SER A 150 -18.68 3.51 -5.04
CA SER A 150 -20.03 4.08 -4.84
C SER A 150 -21.09 3.02 -4.55
N ARG A 151 -20.78 1.72 -4.73
CA ARG A 151 -21.68 0.63 -4.37
C ARG A 151 -21.85 0.56 -2.86
N ARG A 152 -23.11 0.42 -2.42
CA ARG A 152 -23.53 0.43 -1.01
C ARG A 152 -22.61 -0.38 -0.09
N GLY A 153 -22.33 -1.64 -0.43
CA GLY A 153 -21.53 -2.55 0.39
C GLY A 153 -20.09 -2.08 0.60
N SER A 154 -19.44 -1.62 -0.48
CA SER A 154 -18.07 -1.09 -0.42
C SER A 154 -18.03 0.27 0.28
N TYR A 155 -18.96 1.17 -0.07
CA TYR A 155 -19.03 2.51 0.50
C TYR A 155 -19.18 2.52 2.03
N PHE A 156 -20.02 1.63 2.60
CA PHE A 156 -20.16 1.53 4.06
C PHE A 156 -18.96 0.88 4.76
N ARG A 157 -18.08 0.23 4.01
CA ARG A 157 -16.83 -0.40 4.51
C ARG A 157 -15.59 0.47 4.29
N ARG A 158 -15.75 1.70 3.80
CA ARG A 158 -14.66 2.67 3.61
C ARG A 158 -13.81 2.85 4.89
N PRO A 159 -12.52 3.17 4.75
CA PRO A 159 -11.61 3.28 5.88
C PRO A 159 -12.02 4.38 6.87
N THR A 160 -11.45 4.30 8.07
CA THR A 160 -11.39 5.45 8.99
C THR A 160 -10.44 6.51 8.44
N GLN A 161 -10.57 7.76 8.90
CA GLN A 161 -9.66 8.84 8.49
C GLN A 161 -8.20 8.50 8.78
N ALA A 162 -7.91 7.87 9.92
CA ALA A 162 -6.55 7.51 10.31
C ALA A 162 -5.94 6.44 9.38
N GLN A 163 -6.73 5.45 8.97
CA GLN A 163 -6.30 4.44 7.99
C GLN A 163 -6.04 5.07 6.62
N PHE A 164 -6.95 5.94 6.16
CA PHE A 164 -6.81 6.65 4.90
C PHE A 164 -5.57 7.56 4.87
N ASN A 165 -5.32 8.31 5.95
CA ASN A 165 -4.14 9.16 6.06
C ASN A 165 -2.83 8.37 6.00
N ARG A 166 -2.77 7.17 6.58
CA ARG A 166 -1.60 6.28 6.47
C ARG A 166 -1.38 5.84 5.02
N LEU A 167 -2.45 5.45 4.33
CA LEU A 167 -2.37 5.08 2.91
C LEU A 167 -1.85 6.26 2.06
N GLN A 168 -2.43 7.45 2.24
CA GLN A 168 -1.98 8.65 1.52
C GLN A 168 -0.52 9.00 1.81
N ALA A 169 -0.06 8.80 3.05
CA ALA A 169 1.35 9.04 3.39
C ALA A 169 2.31 8.10 2.66
N ILE A 170 1.93 6.83 2.45
CA ILE A 170 2.73 5.84 1.72
C ILE A 170 2.76 6.15 0.21
N LEU A 171 1.61 6.47 -0.38
CA LEU A 171 1.49 6.80 -1.81
C LEU A 171 2.15 8.14 -2.20
N GLY A 172 2.48 8.96 -1.19
CA GLY A 172 3.20 10.22 -1.33
C GLY A 172 2.30 11.46 -1.20
N PRO A 173 2.82 12.56 -0.64
CA PRO A 173 2.03 13.73 -0.26
C PRO A 173 1.42 14.50 -1.45
N GLY A 174 1.93 14.29 -2.67
CA GLY A 174 1.43 14.91 -3.89
C GLY A 174 0.20 14.22 -4.47
N ARG A 175 -0.03 12.94 -4.16
CA ARG A 175 -1.15 12.17 -4.70
C ARG A 175 -2.38 12.35 -3.83
N ARG A 176 -3.50 12.76 -4.44
CA ARG A 176 -4.79 12.93 -3.77
C ARG A 176 -5.78 11.92 -4.31
N ALA A 177 -6.63 11.39 -3.44
CA ALA A 177 -7.68 10.48 -3.89
C ALA A 177 -8.84 11.26 -4.52
N HIS A 178 -9.40 10.69 -5.58
CA HIS A 178 -10.53 11.23 -6.32
C HIS A 178 -11.55 10.14 -6.63
N TRP A 179 -12.73 10.56 -7.08
CA TRP A 179 -13.71 9.64 -7.66
C TRP A 179 -13.38 9.40 -9.13
N TRP A 180 -13.17 8.15 -9.47
CA TRP A 180 -12.87 7.64 -10.80
C TRP A 180 -14.09 6.91 -11.35
N ILE A 181 -14.36 7.06 -12.65
CA ILE A 181 -15.36 6.25 -13.34
C ILE A 181 -14.71 4.92 -13.68
N ASP A 182 -15.36 3.82 -13.29
CA ASP A 182 -14.88 2.48 -13.65
C ASP A 182 -14.77 2.33 -15.16
N ALA A 183 -13.62 1.86 -15.64
CA ALA A 183 -13.38 1.57 -17.04
C ALA A 183 -14.16 0.34 -17.53
N GLU A 184 -14.51 -0.58 -16.63
CA GLU A 184 -15.32 -1.75 -16.94
C GLU A 184 -16.80 -1.51 -16.60
N PRO A 185 -17.72 -1.68 -17.56
CA PRO A 185 -19.14 -1.59 -17.27
C PRO A 185 -19.62 -2.85 -16.52
N ASP A 186 -20.54 -2.63 -15.57
CA ASP A 186 -21.23 -3.69 -14.85
C ASP A 186 -22.30 -4.29 -15.78
N TYR A 187 -21.98 -5.40 -16.47
CA TYR A 187 -22.95 -6.15 -17.28
C TYR A 187 -23.86 -7.04 -16.44
#